data_AF-A0A9P1N4S2-F1
#
_entry.id   AF-A0A9P1N4S2-F1
#
_cell.length_a   1.000
_cell.length_b   1.000
_cell.length_c   1.000
_cell.angle_alpha   90.00
_cell.angle_beta   90.00
_cell.angle_gamma   90.00
#
_symmetry.space_group_name_H-M   'P 1'
#
loop_
_entity.id
_entity.type
_entity.pdbx_description
1 polymer ?
#
loop_
_entity_poly.entity_id
_entity_poly.type
_entity_poly.pdbx_seq_one_letter_code
_entity_poly.pdbx_strand_id
1 'polypeptide(L)'
;MCFIRKHQAIAKISKTQQIPNILYKCVITIFIVIPFFIFAFYYYSGLSHNEQLEYISKNYPEYLHDFQNLRDFFVGVPNSKIFLFFIFILISETISVNISIYTTIQMFRLLRDFRHCLSNDNYNKHRNAIKSLLAQFCISFMTTLPPLEIIASYFLNFQQNAQLFSHISLMVYATHSVINIIVCVISFPAYRKFTFGLFRKKTEKFRTTIGVSILL
;
A
#
# COMPACT_ATOMS: atom_id res chain seq x y z
N MET A 1 -2.01 -3.09 -9.21
CA MET A 1 -0.96 -3.47 -10.19
C MET A 1 -0.51 -4.94 -10.11
N CYS A 2 -0.10 -5.44 -8.93
CA CYS A 2 0.51 -6.79 -8.81
C CYS A 2 -0.41 -7.95 -9.22
N PHE A 3 -1.70 -7.90 -8.90
CA PHE A 3 -2.69 -8.92 -9.32
C PHE A 3 -2.80 -9.03 -10.84
N ILE A 4 -2.88 -7.91 -11.54
CA ILE A 4 -3.01 -7.88 -13.01
C ILE A 4 -1.73 -8.44 -13.66
N ARG A 5 -0.56 -8.01 -13.19
CA ARG A 5 0.74 -8.54 -13.64
C ARG A 5 0.84 -10.05 -13.42
N LYS A 6 0.42 -10.52 -12.25
CA LYS A 6 0.45 -11.95 -11.91
C LYS A 6 -0.53 -12.76 -12.76
N HIS A 7 -1.74 -12.26 -12.94
CA HIS A 7 -2.75 -12.86 -13.80
C HIS A 7 -2.24 -13.01 -15.24
N GLN A 8 -1.69 -11.93 -15.81
CA GLN A 8 -1.17 -11.98 -17.18
C GLN A 8 0.03 -12.93 -17.34
N ALA A 9 0.89 -13.02 -16.32
CA ALA A 9 1.98 -13.99 -16.31
C ALA A 9 1.47 -15.45 -16.29
N ILE A 10 0.45 -15.75 -15.49
CA ILE A 10 -0.18 -17.08 -15.46
C ILE A 10 -0.89 -17.37 -16.78
N ALA A 11 -1.69 -16.43 -17.29
CA ALA A 11 -2.40 -16.58 -18.57
C ALA A 11 -1.45 -16.84 -19.75
N LYS A 12 -0.28 -16.19 -19.77
CA LYS A 12 0.76 -16.40 -20.79
C LYS A 12 1.34 -17.83 -20.75
N ILE A 13 1.61 -18.37 -19.56
CA ILE A 13 2.10 -19.74 -19.38
C ILE A 13 1.00 -20.74 -19.77
N SER A 14 -0.25 -20.42 -19.43
CA SER A 14 -1.44 -21.24 -19.68
C SER A 14 -1.99 -21.17 -21.11
N LYS A 15 -1.41 -20.36 -22.01
CA LYS A 15 -1.92 -20.11 -23.39
C LYS A 15 -3.43 -19.76 -23.45
N THR A 16 -3.99 -19.24 -22.37
CA THR A 16 -5.41 -18.83 -22.28
C THR A 16 -5.59 -17.40 -22.79
N GLN A 17 -6.84 -16.96 -22.98
CA GLN A 17 -7.15 -15.57 -23.36
C GLN A 17 -6.40 -14.57 -22.48
N GLN A 18 -5.50 -13.82 -23.11
CA GLN A 18 -4.72 -12.77 -22.47
C GLN A 18 -5.53 -11.47 -22.48
N ILE A 19 -5.33 -10.64 -21.46
CA ILE A 19 -5.79 -9.25 -21.51
C ILE A 19 -5.11 -8.60 -22.72
N PRO A 20 -5.87 -7.94 -23.62
CA PRO A 20 -5.28 -7.30 -24.79
C PRO A 20 -4.21 -6.28 -24.38
N ASN A 21 -3.07 -6.26 -25.08
CA ASN A 21 -1.90 -5.48 -24.70
C ASN A 21 -2.17 -3.98 -24.53
N ILE A 22 -3.09 -3.42 -25.33
CA ILE A 22 -3.50 -2.02 -25.24
C ILE A 22 -4.22 -1.78 -23.90
N LEU A 23 -5.22 -2.60 -23.57
CA LEU A 23 -5.96 -2.50 -22.32
C LEU A 23 -5.05 -2.67 -21.11
N TYR A 24 -4.12 -3.63 -21.16
CA TYR A 24 -3.13 -3.80 -20.09
C TYR A 24 -2.27 -2.56 -19.89
N LYS A 25 -1.73 -1.96 -20.96
CA LYS A 25 -0.94 -0.73 -20.87
C LYS A 25 -1.77 0.43 -20.32
N CYS A 26 -3.00 0.63 -20.81
CA CYS A 26 -3.91 1.65 -20.30
C CYS A 26 -4.15 1.52 -18.80
N VAL A 27 -4.47 0.33 -18.32
CA VAL A 27 -4.70 0.08 -16.89
C VAL A 27 -3.44 0.40 -16.07
N ILE A 28 -2.27 -0.04 -16.51
CA ILE A 28 -1.00 0.27 -15.82
C ILE A 28 -0.75 1.77 -15.76
N THR A 29 -0.95 2.50 -16.86
CA THR A 29 -0.79 3.96 -16.89
C THR A 29 -1.77 4.65 -15.94
N ILE A 30 -3.03 4.24 -15.92
CA ILE A 30 -4.05 4.77 -15.00
C ILE A 30 -3.60 4.60 -13.54
N PHE A 31 -3.11 3.41 -13.16
CA PHE A 31 -2.60 3.16 -11.81
C PHE A 31 -1.39 4.05 -11.43
N ILE A 32 -0.60 4.52 -12.39
CA ILE A 32 0.54 5.42 -12.16
C ILE A 32 0.09 6.87 -12.05
N VAL A 33 -0.91 7.29 -12.84
CA VAL A 33 -1.39 8.68 -12.88
C VAL A 33 -2.30 9.01 -11.69
N ILE A 34 -3.13 8.06 -11.24
CA ILE A 34 -4.10 8.26 -10.15
C ILE A 34 -3.45 8.86 -8.87
N PRO A 35 -2.31 8.35 -8.35
CA PRO A 35 -1.68 8.92 -7.16
C PRO A 35 -1.35 10.41 -7.27
N PHE A 36 -0.87 10.87 -8.43
CA PHE A 36 -0.58 12.29 -8.66
C PHE A 36 -1.86 13.12 -8.66
N PHE A 37 -2.93 12.60 -9.24
CA PHE A 37 -4.23 13.26 -9.24
C PHE A 37 -4.81 13.34 -7.82
N ILE A 38 -4.73 12.26 -7.04
CA ILE A 38 -5.15 12.22 -5.63
C ILE A 38 -4.37 13.25 -4.82
N PHE A 39 -3.06 13.32 -4.99
CA PHE A 39 -2.22 14.30 -4.29
C PHE A 39 -2.59 15.74 -4.65
N ALA A 40 -2.74 16.03 -5.94
CA ALA A 40 -3.15 17.36 -6.40
C ALA A 40 -4.53 17.75 -5.84
N PHE A 41 -5.50 16.83 -5.88
CA PHE A 41 -6.84 17.08 -5.37
C PHE A 41 -6.84 17.31 -3.86
N TYR A 42 -6.06 16.53 -3.09
CA TYR A 42 -5.89 16.74 -1.66
C TYR A 42 -5.31 18.14 -1.37
N TYR A 43 -4.26 18.52 -2.10
CA TYR A 43 -3.60 19.81 -1.96
C TYR A 43 -4.55 20.99 -2.19
N TYR A 44 -5.38 20.94 -3.23
CA TYR A 44 -6.38 21.98 -3.52
C TYR A 44 -7.63 21.92 -2.63
N SER A 45 -7.89 20.78 -1.98
CA SER A 45 -9.00 20.62 -1.05
C SER A 45 -8.70 21.19 0.33
N GLY A 46 -7.43 21.23 0.73
CA GLY A 46 -6.96 21.83 1.98
C GLY A 46 -7.18 23.34 2.06
N LEU A 47 -7.13 23.86 3.28
CA LEU A 47 -7.11 25.31 3.52
C LEU A 47 -5.73 25.88 3.14
N SER A 48 -5.70 27.06 2.55
CA SER A 48 -4.46 27.82 2.36
C SER A 48 -3.84 28.20 3.70
N HIS A 49 -2.54 28.49 3.71
CA HIS A 49 -1.82 28.86 4.94
C HIS A 49 -2.46 30.05 5.67
N ASN A 50 -2.92 31.05 4.93
CA ASN A 50 -3.59 32.22 5.48
C ASN A 50 -4.95 31.87 6.12
N GLU A 51 -5.75 31.03 5.46
CA GLU A 51 -7.03 30.56 6.01
C GLU A 51 -6.83 29.70 7.27
N GLN A 52 -5.74 28.93 7.34
CA GLN A 52 -5.40 28.16 8.54
C GLN A 52 -5.02 29.10 9.71
N LEU A 53 -4.23 30.15 9.46
CA LEU A 53 -3.90 31.15 10.46
C LEU A 53 -5.14 31.94 10.94
N GLU A 54 -6.04 32.29 10.02
CA GLU A 54 -7.30 32.96 10.35
C GLU A 54 -8.19 32.07 11.23
N TYR A 55 -8.27 30.77 10.91
CA TYR A 55 -8.99 29.80 11.72
C TYR A 55 -8.40 29.67 13.14
N ILE A 56 -7.07 29.63 13.27
CA ILE A 56 -6.39 29.59 14.58
C ILE A 56 -6.66 30.89 15.34
N SER A 57 -6.53 32.05 14.69
CA SER A 57 -6.78 33.34 15.34
C SER A 57 -8.20 33.45 15.88
N LYS A 58 -9.18 32.82 15.24
CA LYS A 58 -10.58 32.87 15.65
C LYS A 58 -10.94 31.88 16.76
N ASN A 59 -10.38 30.67 16.73
CA ASN A 59 -10.78 29.58 17.62
C ASN A 59 -9.78 29.31 18.76
N TYR A 60 -8.50 29.60 18.53
CA TYR A 60 -7.39 29.33 19.45
C TYR A 60 -6.32 30.44 19.42
N PRO A 61 -6.67 31.68 19.75
CA PRO A 61 -5.78 32.84 19.62
C PRO A 61 -4.50 32.71 20.45
N GLU A 62 -4.54 31.96 21.55
CA GLU A 62 -3.41 31.70 22.44
C GLU A 62 -2.22 31.00 21.76
N TYR A 63 -2.47 30.14 20.77
CA TYR A 63 -1.41 29.45 20.02
C TYR A 63 -0.99 30.17 18.74
N LEU A 64 -1.64 31.28 18.37
CA LEU A 64 -1.39 31.96 17.10
C LEU A 64 0.08 32.33 16.93
N HIS A 65 0.72 32.83 18.00
CA HIS A 65 2.12 33.23 17.97
C HIS A 65 3.05 32.04 17.68
N ASP A 66 2.77 30.88 18.27
CA ASP A 66 3.55 29.66 18.06
C ASP A 66 3.38 29.14 16.63
N PHE A 67 2.16 29.17 16.09
CA PHE A 67 1.88 28.73 14.71
C PHE A 67 2.44 29.68 13.65
N GLN A 68 2.50 30.98 13.90
CA GLN A 68 3.13 31.95 12.99
C GLN A 68 4.65 31.75 12.86
N ASN A 69 5.30 31.25 13.92
CA ASN A 69 6.73 30.96 13.93
C ASN A 69 7.06 29.64 13.19
N LEU A 70 6.06 28.79 12.95
CA LEU A 70 6.24 27.52 12.23
C LEU A 70 6.18 27.73 10.71
N ARG A 71 7.21 27.24 10.02
CA ARG A 71 7.33 27.39 8.56
C ARG A 71 6.28 26.57 7.80
N ASP A 72 5.94 25.40 8.32
CA ASP A 72 4.93 24.49 7.77
C ASP A 72 4.11 23.92 8.93
N PHE A 73 2.80 24.09 8.87
CA PHE A 73 1.86 23.44 9.76
C PHE A 73 0.58 23.10 8.99
N PHE A 74 -0.19 22.15 9.51
CA PHE A 74 -1.45 21.72 8.91
C PHE A 74 -2.55 21.66 9.96
N VAL A 75 -3.56 22.50 9.80
CA VAL A 75 -4.79 22.43 10.59
C VAL A 75 -5.84 21.69 9.79
N GLY A 76 -6.14 20.45 10.21
CA GLY A 76 -7.16 19.61 9.62
C GLY A 76 -8.57 20.07 9.98
N VAL A 77 -9.03 21.18 9.38
CA VAL A 77 -10.41 21.64 9.54
C VAL A 77 -11.30 20.86 8.57
N PRO A 78 -12.38 20.21 9.06
CA PRO A 78 -13.29 19.52 8.16
C PRO A 78 -13.99 20.53 7.25
N ASN A 79 -13.85 20.32 5.94
CA ASN A 79 -14.50 21.10 4.89
C ASN A 79 -15.19 20.12 3.92
N SER A 80 -16.31 20.53 3.31
CA SER A 80 -17.04 19.77 2.29
C SER A 80 -16.13 19.24 1.18
N LYS A 81 -15.08 19.98 0.78
CA LYS A 81 -14.10 19.53 -0.22
C LYS A 81 -13.29 18.31 0.25
N ILE A 82 -12.76 18.37 1.48
CA ILE A 82 -12.00 17.28 2.10
C ILE A 82 -12.92 16.06 2.30
N PHE A 83 -14.19 16.28 2.64
CA PHE A 83 -15.17 15.20 2.78
C PHE A 83 -15.43 14.48 1.43
N LEU A 84 -15.67 15.25 0.36
CA LEU A 84 -15.83 14.70 -0.99
C LEU A 84 -14.59 13.94 -1.47
N PHE A 85 -13.39 14.44 -1.13
CA PHE A 85 -12.14 13.74 -1.40
C PHE A 85 -12.10 12.35 -0.76
N PHE A 86 -12.44 12.24 0.52
CA PHE A 86 -12.44 10.94 1.21
C PHE A 86 -13.50 9.99 0.65
N ILE A 87 -14.69 10.48 0.27
CA ILE A 87 -15.70 9.65 -0.43
C ILE A 87 -15.12 9.09 -1.74
N PHE A 88 -14.45 9.93 -2.53
CA PHE A 88 -13.84 9.48 -3.79
C PHE A 88 -12.78 8.40 -3.56
N ILE A 89 -11.96 8.55 -2.51
CA ILE A 89 -11.00 7.52 -2.10
C ILE A 89 -11.72 6.21 -1.77
N LEU A 90 -12.77 6.23 -0.94
CA LEU A 90 -13.50 5.02 -0.55
C LEU A 90 -14.14 4.29 -1.74
N ILE A 91 -14.69 5.03 -2.70
CA ILE A 91 -15.25 4.45 -3.93
C ILE A 91 -14.12 3.79 -4.74
N SER A 92 -13.00 4.48 -4.94
CA SER A 92 -11.86 3.95 -5.69
C SER A 92 -11.25 2.69 -5.05
N GLU A 93 -11.17 2.67 -3.73
CA GLU A 93 -10.71 1.55 -2.92
C GLU A 93 -11.61 0.33 -3.12
N THR A 94 -12.93 0.54 -2.98
CA THR A 94 -13.93 -0.51 -3.15
C THR A 94 -13.83 -1.15 -4.54
N ILE A 95 -13.67 -0.34 -5.59
CA ILE A 95 -13.48 -0.83 -6.96
C ILE A 95 -12.20 -1.67 -7.06
N SER A 96 -11.09 -1.19 -6.49
CA SER A 96 -9.79 -1.89 -6.48
C SER A 96 -9.87 -3.24 -5.76
N VAL A 97 -10.59 -3.31 -4.64
CA VAL A 97 -10.81 -4.55 -3.88
C VAL A 97 -11.58 -5.56 -4.72
N ASN A 98 -12.69 -5.15 -5.34
CA ASN A 98 -13.49 -6.02 -6.19
C ASN A 98 -12.69 -6.58 -7.37
N ILE A 99 -11.91 -5.74 -8.05
CA ILE A 99 -11.02 -6.17 -9.15
C ILE A 99 -9.98 -7.18 -8.66
N SER A 100 -9.40 -6.95 -7.48
CA SER A 100 -8.39 -7.84 -6.89
C SER A 100 -8.97 -9.20 -6.51
N ILE A 101 -10.18 -9.24 -5.92
CA ILE A 101 -10.91 -10.47 -5.62
C ILE A 101 -11.23 -11.23 -6.91
N TYR A 102 -11.82 -10.56 -7.90
CA TYR A 102 -12.17 -11.16 -9.19
C TYR A 102 -10.94 -11.79 -9.87
N THR A 103 -9.84 -11.02 -9.95
CA THR A 103 -8.59 -11.48 -10.55
C THR A 103 -7.99 -12.66 -9.77
N THR A 104 -8.14 -12.68 -8.44
CA THR A 104 -7.70 -13.79 -7.59
C THR A 104 -8.46 -15.07 -7.89
N ILE A 105 -9.79 -14.99 -7.95
CA ILE A 105 -10.64 -16.13 -8.27
C ILE A 105 -10.26 -16.70 -9.64
N GLN A 106 -10.07 -15.83 -10.63
CA GLN A 106 -9.61 -16.22 -11.96
C GLN A 106 -8.24 -16.90 -11.93
N MET A 107 -7.26 -16.35 -11.19
CA MET A 107 -5.94 -16.97 -11.05
C MET A 107 -6.00 -18.36 -10.41
N PHE A 108 -6.86 -18.58 -9.41
CA PHE A 108 -7.03 -19.91 -8.81
C PHE A 108 -7.74 -20.89 -9.76
N ARG A 109 -8.74 -20.44 -10.52
CA ARG A 109 -9.41 -21.26 -11.55
C ARG A 109 -8.41 -21.71 -12.61
N LEU A 110 -7.68 -20.76 -13.20
CA LEU A 110 -6.60 -21.06 -14.16
C LEU A 110 -5.59 -22.04 -13.57
N LEU A 111 -5.12 -21.80 -12.33
CA LEU A 111 -4.14 -22.69 -11.72
C LEU A 111 -4.68 -24.12 -11.54
N ARG A 112 -5.97 -24.28 -11.22
CA ARG A 112 -6.63 -25.59 -11.06
C ARG A 112 -6.77 -26.31 -12.40
N ASP A 113 -7.19 -25.60 -13.46
CA ASP A 113 -7.44 -26.20 -14.77
C ASP A 113 -6.12 -26.72 -15.39
N PHE A 114 -5.02 -26.02 -15.14
CA PHE A 114 -3.67 -26.40 -15.59
C PHE A 114 -2.90 -27.27 -14.59
N ARG A 115 -3.56 -27.81 -13.55
CA ARG A 115 -2.89 -28.67 -12.56
C ARG A 115 -2.23 -29.90 -13.20
N HIS A 116 -2.87 -30.47 -14.23
CA HIS A 116 -2.38 -31.68 -14.90
C HIS A 116 -1.14 -31.44 -15.77
N CYS A 117 -0.90 -30.20 -16.21
CA CYS A 117 0.28 -29.84 -17.02
C CYS A 117 1.49 -29.43 -16.17
N LEU A 118 1.33 -29.31 -14.85
CA LEU A 118 2.35 -28.77 -13.94
C LEU A 118 2.79 -29.85 -12.97
N SER A 119 4.10 -29.93 -12.71
CA SER A 119 4.60 -30.72 -11.59
C SER A 119 4.04 -30.19 -10.27
N ASN A 120 3.87 -31.07 -9.28
CA ASN A 120 3.38 -30.68 -7.95
C ASN A 120 4.19 -29.53 -7.33
N ASP A 121 5.51 -29.51 -7.54
CA ASP A 121 6.38 -28.45 -7.04
C ASP A 121 6.10 -27.09 -7.70
N ASN A 122 5.92 -27.06 -9.02
CA ASN A 122 5.63 -25.81 -9.73
C ASN A 122 4.21 -25.31 -9.41
N TYR A 123 3.23 -26.20 -9.33
CA TYR A 123 1.88 -25.87 -8.89
C TYR A 123 1.89 -25.22 -7.49
N ASN A 124 2.59 -25.82 -6.53
CA ASN A 124 2.71 -25.29 -5.18
C ASN A 124 3.41 -23.92 -5.14
N LYS A 125 4.41 -23.69 -5.99
CA LYS A 125 5.03 -22.35 -6.13
C LYS A 125 4.04 -21.31 -6.64
N HIS A 126 3.27 -21.60 -7.69
CA HIS A 126 2.24 -20.66 -8.18
C HIS A 126 1.17 -20.38 -7.14
N ARG A 127 0.68 -21.42 -6.44
CA ARG A 127 -0.29 -21.29 -5.36
C ARG A 127 0.21 -20.43 -4.20
N ASN A 128 1.44 -20.67 -3.75
CA ASN A 128 2.04 -19.89 -2.66
C ASN A 128 2.28 -18.43 -3.08
N ALA A 129 2.56 -18.15 -4.35
CA ALA A 129 2.68 -16.79 -4.85
C ALA A 129 1.35 -16.04 -4.79
N ILE A 130 0.25 -16.69 -5.18
CA ILE A 130 -1.11 -16.10 -5.11
C ILE A 130 -1.49 -15.85 -3.65
N LYS A 131 -1.20 -16.79 -2.74
CA LYS A 131 -1.45 -16.61 -1.30
C LYS A 131 -0.66 -15.46 -0.69
N SER A 132 0.62 -15.34 -1.03
CA SER A 132 1.45 -14.22 -0.56
C SER A 132 0.92 -12.88 -1.07
N LEU A 133 0.44 -12.84 -2.32
CA LEU A 133 -0.16 -11.66 -2.91
C LEU A 133 -1.47 -11.26 -2.21
N LEU A 134 -2.30 -12.24 -1.83
CA LEU A 134 -3.49 -12.00 -1.01
C LEU A 134 -3.14 -11.45 0.38
N ALA A 135 -2.11 -12.01 1.03
CA ALA A 135 -1.69 -11.53 2.34
C ALA A 135 -1.17 -10.08 2.28
N GLN A 136 -0.40 -9.72 1.25
CA GLN A 136 0.03 -8.32 1.00
C GLN A 136 -1.17 -7.40 0.71
N PHE A 137 -2.19 -7.91 0.02
CA PHE A 137 -3.41 -7.15 -0.24
C PHE A 137 -4.19 -6.85 1.05
N CYS A 138 -4.32 -7.83 1.95
CA CYS A 138 -4.95 -7.62 3.25
C CYS A 138 -4.21 -6.55 4.08
N ILE A 139 -2.87 -6.54 4.05
CA ILE A 139 -2.07 -5.52 4.73
C ILE A 139 -2.31 -4.14 4.12
N SER A 140 -2.38 -4.06 2.79
CA SER A 140 -2.66 -2.82 2.09
C SER A 140 -4.05 -2.27 2.43
N PHE A 141 -5.04 -3.15 2.60
CA PHE A 141 -6.38 -2.76 3.06
C PHE A 141 -6.40 -2.26 4.52
N MET A 142 -5.58 -2.84 5.40
CA MET A 142 -5.41 -2.29 6.76
C MET A 142 -4.84 -0.87 6.76
N THR A 143 -4.10 -0.51 5.70
CA THR A 143 -3.55 0.85 5.55
C THR A 143 -4.62 1.86 5.13
N THR A 144 -5.83 1.43 4.81
CA THR A 144 -6.97 2.28 4.39
C THR A 144 -7.86 2.70 5.56
N LEU A 145 -7.64 2.12 6.75
CA LEU A 145 -8.37 2.50 7.96
C LEU A 145 -8.28 4.00 8.30
N PRO A 146 -7.16 4.72 8.08
CA PRO A 146 -7.06 6.13 8.44
C PRO A 146 -8.06 7.08 7.73
N PRO A 147 -8.29 6.99 6.40
CA PRO A 147 -9.40 7.68 5.75
C PRO A 147 -10.78 7.48 6.40
N LEU A 148 -11.08 6.26 6.85
CA LEU A 148 -12.36 5.94 7.49
C LEU A 148 -12.47 6.59 8.87
N GLU A 149 -11.37 6.62 9.62
CA GLU A 149 -11.31 7.28 10.94
C GLU A 149 -11.59 8.79 10.85
N ILE A 150 -11.11 9.46 9.79
CA ILE A 150 -11.35 10.90 9.59
C ILE A 150 -12.82 11.20 9.27
N ILE A 151 -13.46 10.36 8.45
CA ILE A 151 -14.91 10.49 8.19
C ILE A 151 -15.70 10.21 9.47
N ALA A 152 -15.33 9.17 10.23
CA ALA A 152 -16.02 8.80 11.45
C ALA A 152 -15.90 9.88 12.53
N SER A 153 -14.72 10.48 12.70
CA SER A 153 -14.51 11.56 13.69
C SER A 153 -15.35 12.80 13.39
N TYR A 154 -15.58 13.10 12.11
CA TYR A 154 -16.48 14.18 11.68
C TYR A 154 -17.94 13.91 12.03
N PHE A 155 -18.47 12.72 11.71
CA PHE A 155 -19.87 12.39 11.97
C PHE A 155 -20.17 12.12 13.45
N LEU A 156 -19.21 11.63 14.20
CA LEU A 156 -19.38 11.21 15.59
C LEU A 156 -18.87 12.25 16.61
N ASN A 157 -18.42 13.43 16.16
CA ASN A 157 -17.89 14.52 17.01
C ASN A 157 -16.77 14.10 17.98
N PHE A 158 -15.96 13.09 17.63
CA PHE A 158 -14.84 12.60 18.44
C PHE A 158 -13.59 13.48 18.31
N GLN A 159 -13.70 14.78 18.61
CA GLN A 159 -12.59 15.72 18.46
C GLN A 159 -11.46 15.50 19.48
N GLN A 160 -11.78 15.03 20.70
CA GLN A 160 -10.79 14.92 21.79
C GLN A 160 -9.65 13.93 21.53
N ASN A 161 -9.85 12.90 20.69
CA ASN A 161 -8.85 11.86 20.43
C ASN A 161 -8.26 11.92 19.01
N ALA A 162 -8.62 12.93 18.21
CA ALA A 162 -8.27 12.99 16.79
C ALA A 162 -6.74 12.97 16.55
N GLN A 163 -5.97 13.59 17.43
CA GLN A 163 -4.51 13.60 17.34
C GLN A 163 -3.91 12.21 17.52
N LEU A 164 -4.37 11.44 18.51
CA LEU A 164 -3.92 10.06 18.74
C LEU A 164 -4.21 9.17 17.54
N PHE A 165 -5.43 9.24 16.98
CA PHE A 165 -5.81 8.49 15.79
C PHE A 165 -4.93 8.85 14.59
N SER A 166 -4.68 10.14 14.36
CA SER A 166 -3.82 10.59 13.26
C SER A 166 -2.38 10.07 13.37
N HIS A 167 -1.82 10.02 14.58
CA HIS A 167 -0.48 9.48 14.82
C HIS A 167 -0.42 7.97 14.59
N ILE A 168 -1.38 7.21 15.12
CA ILE A 168 -1.47 5.76 14.92
C ILE A 168 -1.60 5.45 13.42
N SER A 169 -2.49 6.17 12.75
CA SER A 169 -2.69 6.10 11.31
C SER A 169 -1.41 6.34 10.51
N LEU A 170 -0.66 7.40 10.84
CA LEU A 170 0.62 7.71 10.19
C LEU A 170 1.65 6.60 10.43
N MET A 171 1.71 6.05 11.64
CA MET A 171 2.61 4.94 11.96
C MET A 171 2.27 3.69 11.16
N VAL A 172 0.98 3.34 11.04
CA VAL A 172 0.50 2.21 10.24
C VAL A 172 0.89 2.40 8.76
N TYR A 173 0.67 3.60 8.20
CA TYR A 173 1.13 3.92 6.84
C TYR A 173 2.64 3.80 6.68
N ALA A 174 3.43 4.30 7.63
CA ALA A 174 4.89 4.21 7.57
C ALA A 174 5.39 2.76 7.61
N THR A 175 4.74 1.90 8.41
CA THR A 175 5.16 0.50 8.57
C THR A 175 4.64 -0.45 7.50
N HIS A 176 3.60 -0.08 6.74
CA HIS A 176 2.93 -1.00 5.79
C HIS A 176 3.91 -1.66 4.80
N SER A 177 4.90 -0.92 4.30
CA SER A 177 5.87 -1.42 3.32
C SER A 177 6.79 -2.48 3.92
N VAL A 178 7.24 -2.28 5.17
CA VAL A 178 8.06 -3.23 5.91
C VAL A 178 7.27 -4.51 6.18
N ILE A 179 6.03 -4.37 6.63
CA ILE A 179 5.13 -5.50 6.91
C ILE A 179 4.87 -6.31 5.62
N ASN A 180 4.66 -5.62 4.49
CA ASN A 180 4.50 -6.27 3.18
C ASN A 180 5.71 -7.13 2.81
N ILE A 181 6.94 -6.62 3.00
CA ILE A 181 8.18 -7.37 2.75
C ILE A 181 8.28 -8.59 3.68
N ILE A 182 7.97 -8.43 4.97
CA ILE A 182 7.97 -9.54 5.93
C ILE A 182 7.01 -10.64 5.47
N VAL A 183 5.81 -10.27 5.05
CA VAL A 183 4.83 -11.23 4.52
C VAL A 183 5.29 -11.90 3.23
N CYS A 184 5.99 -11.19 2.32
CA CYS A 184 6.63 -11.82 1.16
C CYS A 184 7.61 -12.93 1.58
N VAL A 185 8.49 -12.63 2.55
CA VAL A 185 9.55 -13.54 3.00
C VAL A 185 8.97 -14.76 3.72
N ILE A 186 7.96 -14.56 4.57
CA ILE A 186 7.32 -15.66 5.32
C ILE A 186 6.50 -16.54 4.36
N SER A 187 5.69 -15.93 3.50
CA SER A 187 4.70 -16.65 2.67
C SER A 187 5.31 -17.29 1.42
N PHE A 188 6.46 -16.81 0.94
CA PHE A 188 7.07 -17.31 -0.30
C PHE A 188 8.42 -18.00 -0.05
N PRO A 189 8.49 -19.34 -0.14
CA PRO A 189 9.72 -20.09 0.15
C PRO A 189 10.92 -19.70 -0.71
N ALA A 190 10.69 -19.26 -1.96
CA ALA A 190 11.77 -18.84 -2.84
C ALA A 190 12.40 -17.51 -2.37
N TYR A 191 11.57 -16.55 -1.94
CA TYR A 191 12.05 -15.30 -1.35
C TYR A 191 12.80 -15.57 -0.05
N ARG A 192 12.27 -16.47 0.79
CA ARG A 192 12.92 -16.92 2.02
C ARG A 192 14.32 -17.50 1.79
N LYS A 193 14.44 -18.40 0.81
CA LYS A 193 15.74 -19.00 0.45
C LYS A 193 16.71 -17.96 -0.10
N PHE A 194 16.22 -17.01 -0.90
CA PHE A 194 17.04 -15.93 -1.44
C PHE A 194 17.54 -14.98 -0.34
N THR A 195 16.66 -14.52 0.55
CA THR A 195 17.03 -13.59 1.64
C THR A 195 17.98 -14.26 2.62
N PHE A 196 17.67 -15.45 3.14
CA PHE A 196 18.57 -16.17 4.04
C PHE A 196 19.85 -16.64 3.35
N GLY A 197 19.82 -16.93 2.05
CA GLY A 197 21.01 -17.24 1.25
C GLY A 197 21.96 -16.06 1.11
N LEU A 198 21.43 -14.84 0.95
CA LEU A 198 22.21 -13.60 0.96
C LEU A 198 22.85 -13.36 2.33
N PHE A 199 22.08 -13.52 3.42
CA PHE A 199 22.63 -13.39 4.77
C PHE A 199 23.73 -14.40 5.03
N ARG A 200 23.54 -15.67 4.65
CA ARG A 200 24.56 -16.72 4.80
C ARG A 200 25.83 -16.43 4.00
N LYS A 201 25.70 -16.01 2.73
CA LYS A 201 26.87 -15.61 1.91
C LYS A 201 27.59 -14.39 2.48
N LYS A 202 26.86 -13.43 3.05
CA LYS A 202 27.45 -12.25 3.71
C LYS A 202 28.22 -12.65 4.97
N THR A 203 27.69 -13.57 5.78
CA THR A 203 28.37 -14.11 6.97
C THR A 203 29.62 -14.91 6.61
N GLU A 204 29.59 -15.71 5.54
CA GLU A 204 30.78 -16.45 5.06
C GLU A 204 31.87 -15.50 4.52
N LYS A 205 31.49 -14.44 3.79
CA LYS A 205 32.42 -13.41 3.31
C LYS A 205 33.06 -12.61 4.45
N PHE A 206 32.29 -12.32 5.50
CA PHE A 206 32.80 -11.61 6.68
C PHE A 206 33.78 -12.48 7.50
N ARG A 207 33.46 -13.78 7.66
CA ARG A 207 34.36 -14.75 8.31
C ARG A 207 35.69 -14.94 7.58
N THR A 208 35.66 -15.01 6.24
CA THR A 208 36.88 -15.13 5.43
C THR A 208 37.74 -13.86 5.48
N THR A 209 37.13 -12.68 5.52
CA THR A 209 37.87 -11.39 5.63
C THR A 209 38.55 -11.22 6.99
N ILE A 210 37.88 -11.62 8.09
CA ILE A 210 38.46 -11.60 9.44
C ILE A 210 39.55 -12.68 9.58
N GLY A 211 39.34 -13.88 9.03
CA GLY A 211 40.33 -14.95 9.07
C GLY A 211 41.64 -14.60 8.38
N VAL A 212 41.60 -13.84 7.27
CA VAL A 212 42.80 -13.36 6.56
C VAL A 212 43.51 -12.23 7.33
N SER A 213 42.78 -11.42 8.10
CA SER A 213 43.35 -10.31 8.87
C SER A 213 43.99 -10.73 10.19
N ILE A 214 43.75 -11.95 10.68
CA ILE A 214 44.37 -12.52 11.89
C ILE A 214 45.64 -13.32 11.55
N LEU A 215 45.85 -13.65 10.26
CA LEU A 215 47.00 -14.42 9.76
C LEU A 215 48.10 -13.54 9.14
N LEU A 216 47.99 -12.21 9.23
CA LEU A 216 48.96 -11.19 8.82
C LEU A 216 49.46 -10.44 10.06
#